data_AF-A0A940LFU4-F1
#
_entry.id   AF-A0A940LFU4-F1
#
_cell.length_a   1.000
_cell.length_b   1.000
_cell.length_c   1.000
_cell.angle_alpha   90.00
_cell.angle_beta   90.00
_cell.angle_gamma   90.00
#
_symmetry.space_group_name_H-M   'P 1'
#
loop_
_entity.id
_entity.type
_entity.pdbx_description
1 polymer ?
#
loop_
_entity_poly.entity_id
_entity_poly.type
_entity_poly.pdbx_seq_one_letter_code
_entity_poly.pdbx_strand_id
1 'polypeptide(L)'
;MRIKFYSLIALFISIASTVNAQDIAATTSLVYPGADGRLVYVADSLGNRIPDFSNAGYKGGGVVIPMVQPKAIVWPVAGDNSDHLQKVIDSVSALPLDASGFRGAILLKRGLYNLEKPITIKASGVVLRGEGMNDIGTILFGKTPKQTQGSQGRGGRPALITIAGSEGVK
;
A
#
# COMPACT_ATOMS: atom_id res chain seq x y z
N MET A 1 -46.66 -46.04 -37.20
CA MET A 1 -45.88 -47.00 -36.39
C MET A 1 -44.46 -46.48 -36.22
N ARG A 2 -44.11 -46.11 -34.97
CA ARG A 2 -42.77 -46.02 -34.36
C ARG A 2 -41.74 -45.04 -34.95
N ILE A 3 -41.84 -43.80 -34.47
CA ILE A 3 -40.72 -42.83 -34.41
C ILE A 3 -39.57 -43.50 -33.64
N LYS A 4 -38.41 -43.68 -34.27
CA LYS A 4 -37.22 -44.25 -33.62
C LYS A 4 -36.58 -43.17 -32.74
N PHE A 5 -36.95 -43.16 -31.46
CA PHE A 5 -36.48 -42.26 -30.40
C PHE A 5 -35.01 -42.48 -29.95
N TYR A 6 -34.14 -43.04 -30.80
CA TYR A 6 -32.78 -43.41 -30.38
C TYR A 6 -31.71 -42.36 -30.67
N SER A 7 -32.05 -41.22 -31.28
CA SER A 7 -31.06 -40.17 -31.60
C SER A 7 -31.03 -38.99 -30.62
N LEU A 8 -31.93 -38.93 -29.63
CA LEU A 8 -32.03 -37.80 -28.69
C LEU A 8 -31.56 -38.12 -27.26
N ILE A 9 -31.02 -39.32 -27.03
CA ILE A 9 -30.40 -39.70 -25.75
C ILE A 9 -28.86 -39.60 -25.83
N ALA A 10 -28.29 -39.59 -27.03
CA ALA A 10 -26.86 -39.45 -27.25
C ALA A 10 -26.32 -38.00 -27.18
N LEU A 11 -27.19 -37.00 -26.99
CA LEU A 11 -26.81 -35.59 -26.87
C LEU A 11 -27.15 -34.98 -25.50
N PHE A 12 -27.26 -35.82 -24.46
CA PHE A 12 -27.42 -35.34 -23.07
C PHE A 12 -26.35 -35.90 -22.11
N ILE A 13 -25.36 -36.62 -22.66
CA ILE A 13 -24.19 -37.12 -21.94
C ILE A 13 -22.94 -36.50 -22.58
N SER A 14 -22.90 -35.18 -22.61
CA SER A 14 -21.66 -34.43 -22.81
C SER A 14 -21.37 -33.69 -21.52
N ILE A 15 -20.87 -34.49 -20.56
CA ILE A 15 -19.77 -34.14 -19.66
C ILE A 15 -19.97 -32.79 -18.94
N ALA A 16 -20.63 -32.87 -17.78
CA ALA A 16 -20.34 -31.96 -16.68
C ALA A 16 -18.86 -32.14 -16.30
N SER A 17 -17.98 -31.39 -16.96
CA SER A 17 -16.60 -31.23 -16.50
C SER A 17 -16.67 -30.43 -15.22
N THR A 18 -16.77 -31.10 -14.08
CA THR A 18 -16.37 -30.51 -12.81
C THR A 18 -14.88 -30.20 -12.96
N VAL A 19 -14.57 -28.95 -13.28
CA VAL A 19 -13.20 -28.43 -13.16
C VAL A 19 -12.92 -28.43 -11.66
N ASN A 20 -12.45 -29.57 -11.13
CA ASN A 20 -11.65 -29.54 -9.93
C ASN A 20 -10.41 -28.74 -10.33
N ALA A 21 -10.35 -27.49 -9.91
CA ALA A 21 -9.06 -26.82 -9.78
C ALA A 21 -8.21 -27.75 -8.92
N GLN A 22 -7.26 -28.45 -9.54
CA GLN A 22 -6.25 -29.16 -8.78
C GLN A 22 -5.46 -28.06 -8.07
N ASP A 23 -5.76 -27.84 -6.79
CA ASP A 23 -4.86 -27.10 -5.92
C ASP A 23 -3.50 -27.80 -6.04
N ILE A 24 -2.58 -27.14 -6.73
CA ILE A 24 -1.20 -27.59 -6.86
C ILE A 24 -0.71 -27.80 -5.43
N ALA A 25 -0.35 -29.03 -5.07
CA ALA A 25 0.24 -29.30 -3.76
C ALA A 25 1.43 -28.36 -3.59
N ALA A 26 1.37 -27.49 -2.57
CA ALA A 26 2.40 -26.49 -2.35
C ALA A 26 3.76 -27.20 -2.18
N THR A 27 4.64 -27.05 -3.16
CA THR A 27 5.97 -27.69 -3.19
C THR A 27 7.01 -26.91 -2.39
N THR A 28 6.61 -25.85 -1.68
CA THR A 28 7.48 -25.10 -0.78
C THR A 28 7.56 -25.80 0.58
N SER A 29 8.78 -26.12 0.99
CA SER A 29 9.04 -26.87 2.24
C SER A 29 8.77 -26.06 3.51
N LEU A 30 8.68 -24.72 3.43
CA LEU A 30 8.63 -23.84 4.60
C LEU A 30 7.30 -23.11 4.81
N VAL A 31 6.42 -23.04 3.81
CA VAL A 31 5.05 -22.51 3.96
C VAL A 31 4.10 -23.31 3.09
N TYR A 32 3.03 -23.87 3.66
CA TYR A 32 2.07 -24.71 2.93
C TYR A 32 0.68 -24.65 3.56
N PRO A 33 -0.40 -24.99 2.83
CA PRO A 33 -1.74 -25.06 3.40
C PRO A 33 -1.87 -26.25 4.37
N GLY A 34 -2.40 -26.00 5.57
CA GLY A 34 -2.76 -26.99 6.57
C GLY A 34 -4.13 -27.61 6.31
N ALA A 35 -4.45 -28.67 7.05
CA ALA A 35 -5.72 -29.39 6.93
C ALA A 35 -6.96 -28.53 7.30
N ASP A 36 -6.77 -27.43 8.02
CA ASP A 36 -7.79 -26.45 8.38
C ASP A 36 -7.92 -25.30 7.37
N GLY A 37 -7.19 -25.36 6.26
CA GLY A 37 -7.14 -24.32 5.23
C GLY A 37 -6.31 -23.09 5.60
N ARG A 38 -5.61 -23.09 6.74
CA ARG A 38 -4.69 -22.01 7.13
C ARG A 38 -3.27 -22.31 6.64
N LEU A 39 -2.47 -21.27 6.43
CA LEU A 39 -1.06 -21.45 6.10
C LEU A 39 -0.28 -21.92 7.34
N VAL A 40 0.45 -23.02 7.18
CA VAL A 40 1.45 -23.53 8.13
C VAL A 40 2.80 -22.98 7.72
N TYR A 41 3.49 -22.32 8.65
CA TYR A 41 4.83 -21.79 8.43
C TYR A 41 5.83 -22.56 9.29
N VAL A 42 6.86 -23.13 8.68
CA VAL A 42 7.92 -23.91 9.31
C VAL A 42 9.20 -23.07 9.38
N ALA A 43 9.90 -23.15 10.50
CA ALA A 43 11.20 -22.50 10.64
C ALA A 43 12.29 -23.32 9.92
N ASP A 44 13.29 -22.65 9.36
CA ASP A 44 14.48 -23.31 8.84
C ASP A 44 15.38 -23.86 9.97
N SER A 45 16.51 -24.49 9.61
CA SER A 45 17.46 -25.06 10.58
C SER A 45 18.11 -24.03 11.51
N LEU A 46 18.06 -22.74 11.17
CA LEU A 46 18.57 -21.63 11.97
C LEU A 46 17.46 -20.96 12.79
N GLY A 47 16.22 -21.43 12.69
CA GLY A 47 15.06 -20.87 13.37
C GLY A 47 14.40 -19.69 12.63
N ASN A 48 14.83 -19.37 11.40
CA ASN A 48 14.19 -18.30 10.62
C ASN A 48 12.86 -18.77 10.05
N ARG A 49 11.87 -17.89 10.03
CA ARG A 49 10.53 -18.17 9.50
C ARG A 49 10.19 -17.16 8.41
N ILE A 50 9.52 -17.61 7.35
CA ILE A 50 8.99 -16.71 6.33
C ILE A 50 7.99 -15.75 7.02
N PRO A 51 8.13 -14.42 6.86
CA PRO A 51 7.23 -13.46 7.48
C PRO A 51 5.79 -13.60 6.98
N ASP A 52 4.84 -13.44 7.89
CA ASP A 52 3.41 -13.36 7.56
C ASP A 52 3.02 -11.91 7.25
N PHE A 53 2.54 -11.68 6.02
CA PHE A 53 2.06 -10.39 5.54
C PHE A 53 0.53 -10.32 5.38
N SER A 54 -0.21 -11.29 5.92
CA SER A 54 -1.68 -11.33 5.85
C SER A 54 -2.36 -10.10 6.46
N ASN A 55 -1.69 -9.44 7.42
CA ASN A 55 -2.15 -8.20 8.07
C ASN A 55 -1.44 -6.94 7.52
N ALA A 56 -0.80 -7.01 6.36
CA ALA A 56 -0.16 -5.85 5.75
C ALA A 56 -1.21 -4.92 5.10
N GLY A 57 -1.01 -3.61 5.21
CA GLY A 57 -1.84 -2.59 4.57
C GLY A 57 -2.64 -1.73 5.54
N TYR A 58 -3.48 -0.86 4.97
CA TYR A 58 -4.27 0.09 5.74
C TYR A 58 -5.22 -0.65 6.71
N LYS A 59 -5.11 -0.34 8.01
CA LYS A 59 -5.86 -0.99 9.10
C LYS A 59 -5.80 -2.54 9.02
N GLY A 60 -4.65 -3.10 8.66
CA GLY A 60 -4.46 -4.54 8.60
C GLY A 60 -4.85 -5.20 7.27
N GLY A 61 -5.09 -4.42 6.21
CA GLY A 61 -5.42 -4.94 4.88
C GLY A 61 -6.88 -5.34 4.67
N GLY A 62 -7.66 -5.50 5.75
CA GLY A 62 -9.10 -5.83 5.69
C GLY A 62 -10.04 -4.64 5.50
N VAL A 63 -9.52 -3.41 5.37
CA VAL A 63 -10.33 -2.19 5.24
C VAL A 63 -9.96 -1.45 3.95
N VAL A 64 -10.98 -1.05 3.20
CA VAL A 64 -10.82 -0.22 2.00
C VAL A 64 -10.12 1.09 2.36
N ILE A 65 -9.11 1.47 1.57
CA ILE A 65 -8.41 2.73 1.74
C ILE A 65 -9.41 3.88 1.49
N PRO A 66 -9.61 4.81 2.45
CA PRO A 66 -10.60 5.86 2.32
C PRO A 66 -10.23 6.85 1.20
N MET A 67 -11.22 7.18 0.36
CA MET A 67 -11.05 8.19 -0.68
C MET A 67 -11.32 9.60 -0.13
N VAL A 68 -10.33 10.17 0.53
CA VAL A 68 -10.43 11.53 1.11
C VAL A 68 -10.43 12.59 0.00
N GLN A 69 -11.29 13.59 0.14
CA GLN A 69 -11.44 14.68 -0.82
C GLN A 69 -10.15 15.55 -0.86
N PRO A 70 -9.61 15.85 -2.05
CA PRO A 70 -8.52 16.81 -2.17
C PRO A 70 -8.94 18.19 -1.66
N LYS A 71 -8.12 18.77 -0.78
CA LYS A 71 -8.17 20.19 -0.41
C LYS A 71 -7.06 21.00 -1.08
N ALA A 72 -6.05 20.32 -1.59
CA ALA A 72 -5.00 20.88 -2.43
C ALA A 72 -4.62 19.90 -3.54
N ILE A 73 -4.28 20.44 -4.71
CA ILE A 73 -3.67 19.72 -5.82
C ILE A 73 -2.35 20.41 -6.11
N VAL A 74 -1.25 19.65 -6.09
CA VAL A 74 0.11 20.19 -6.22
C VAL A 74 0.76 19.57 -7.45
N TRP A 75 1.28 20.42 -8.34
CA TRP A 75 2.14 20.01 -9.44
C TRP A 75 3.61 20.15 -9.04
N PRO A 76 4.51 19.29 -9.56
CA PRO A 76 5.94 19.45 -9.29
C PRO A 76 6.43 20.76 -9.92
N VAL A 77 7.30 21.46 -9.20
CA VAL A 77 8.03 22.62 -9.71
C VAL A 77 9.47 22.25 -10.05
N ALA A 78 10.09 23.00 -10.96
CA ALA A 78 11.51 22.87 -11.24
C ALA A 78 12.34 23.23 -9.98
N GLY A 79 13.39 22.45 -9.72
CA GLY A 79 14.23 22.64 -8.52
C GLY A 79 13.63 22.05 -7.25
N ASP A 80 13.92 22.66 -6.11
CA ASP A 80 13.49 22.22 -4.79
C ASP A 80 11.99 22.47 -4.55
N ASN A 81 11.28 21.43 -4.13
CA ASN A 81 9.85 21.46 -3.81
C ASN A 81 9.59 21.48 -2.30
N SER A 82 10.63 21.39 -1.45
CA SER A 82 10.49 21.19 0.00
C SER A 82 9.61 22.23 0.68
N ASP A 83 9.95 23.52 0.55
CA ASP A 83 9.24 24.59 1.22
C ASP A 83 7.84 24.83 0.62
N HIS A 84 7.67 24.61 -0.68
CA HIS A 84 6.38 24.70 -1.34
C HIS A 84 5.43 23.61 -0.82
N LEU A 85 5.89 22.36 -0.79
CA LEU A 85 5.08 21.24 -0.34
C LEU A 85 4.80 21.34 1.16
N GLN A 86 5.75 21.80 1.98
CA GLN A 86 5.53 22.03 3.40
C GLN A 86 4.44 23.08 3.64
N LYS A 87 4.43 24.20 2.91
CA LYS A 87 3.37 25.22 3.02
C LYS A 87 1.98 24.67 2.70
N VAL A 88 1.87 23.80 1.69
CA VAL A 88 0.60 23.15 1.36
C VAL A 88 0.17 22.20 2.47
N ILE A 89 1.10 21.43 3.03
CA ILE A 89 0.84 20.56 4.19
C ILE A 89 0.35 21.38 5.39
N ASP A 90 1.00 22.50 5.69
CA ASP A 90 0.63 23.37 6.81
C ASP A 90 -0.76 23.98 6.61
N SER A 91 -1.09 24.40 5.39
CA SER A 91 -2.41 24.93 5.03
C SER A 91 -3.52 23.90 5.25
N VAL A 92 -3.35 22.67 4.74
CA VAL A 92 -4.34 21.59 4.97
C VAL A 92 -4.38 21.17 6.44
N SER A 93 -3.25 21.22 7.15
CA SER A 93 -3.19 20.91 8.59
C SER A 93 -3.98 21.90 9.44
N ALA A 94 -4.17 23.13 8.98
CA ALA A 94 -4.95 24.16 9.68
C ALA A 94 -6.47 24.01 9.52
N LEU A 95 -6.95 23.21 8.56
CA LEU A 95 -8.38 22.97 8.36
C LEU A 95 -8.98 22.16 9.51
N PRO A 96 -10.25 22.39 9.90
CA PRO A 96 -10.91 21.57 10.91
C PRO A 96 -11.03 20.11 10.44
N LEU A 97 -11.10 19.18 11.41
CA LEU A 97 -11.44 17.79 11.13
C LEU A 97 -12.89 17.70 10.67
N ASP A 98 -13.15 16.90 9.66
CA ASP A 98 -14.49 16.50 9.26
C ASP A 98 -15.05 15.38 10.16
N ALA A 99 -16.31 15.00 9.92
CA ALA A 99 -16.99 13.94 10.66
C ALA A 99 -16.32 12.55 10.54
N SER A 100 -15.47 12.35 9.53
CA SER A 100 -14.70 11.13 9.31
C SER A 100 -13.29 11.19 9.91
N GLY A 101 -12.92 12.30 10.56
CA GLY A 101 -11.61 12.51 11.17
C GLY A 101 -10.53 12.95 10.18
N PHE A 102 -10.90 13.53 9.03
CA PHE A 102 -9.97 14.06 8.03
C PHE A 102 -10.04 15.57 7.92
N ARG A 103 -8.88 16.20 7.77
CA ARG A 103 -8.74 17.61 7.37
C ARG A 103 -8.80 17.74 5.85
N GLY A 104 -8.24 16.75 5.15
CA GLY A 104 -8.26 16.68 3.70
C GLY A 104 -7.07 15.93 3.12
N ALA A 105 -7.17 15.68 1.82
CA ALA A 105 -6.06 15.13 1.04
C ALA A 105 -5.28 16.23 0.30
N ILE A 106 -3.98 16.03 0.18
CA ILE A 106 -3.09 16.75 -0.73
C ILE A 106 -2.81 15.79 -1.87
N LEU A 107 -3.36 16.09 -3.05
CA LEU A 107 -3.12 15.31 -4.26
C LEU A 107 -1.86 15.83 -4.96
N LEU A 108 -0.80 15.04 -4.91
CA LEU A 108 0.37 15.24 -5.74
C LEU A 108 0.09 14.68 -7.12
N LYS A 109 0.19 15.54 -8.13
CA LYS A 109 0.11 15.10 -9.52
C LYS A 109 1.34 14.25 -9.85
N ARG A 110 1.25 13.46 -10.92
CA ARG A 110 2.39 12.69 -11.41
C ARG A 110 3.58 13.61 -11.74
N GLY A 111 4.80 13.11 -11.55
CA GLY A 111 6.05 13.81 -11.85
C GLY A 111 7.05 13.76 -10.70
N LEU A 112 8.21 14.38 -10.94
CA LEU A 112 9.37 14.37 -10.04
C LEU A 112 9.40 15.61 -9.13
N TYR A 113 9.30 15.39 -7.83
CA TYR A 113 9.46 16.43 -6.80
C TYR A 113 10.82 16.25 -6.15
N ASN A 114 11.78 17.13 -6.45
CA ASN A 114 13.04 17.13 -5.72
C ASN A 114 12.82 17.77 -4.34
N LEU A 115 13.29 17.11 -3.29
CA LEU A 115 13.17 17.57 -1.92
C LEU A 115 14.57 17.69 -1.32
N GLU A 116 15.10 18.90 -1.21
CA GLU A 116 16.40 19.15 -0.57
C GLU A 116 16.33 19.10 0.96
N LYS A 117 15.12 19.13 1.53
CA LYS A 117 14.86 19.00 2.97
C LYS A 117 13.67 18.04 3.20
N PRO A 118 13.61 17.37 4.36
CA PRO A 118 12.44 16.58 4.74
C PRO A 118 11.18 17.44 4.86
N ILE A 119 10.03 16.84 4.56
CA ILE A 119 8.71 17.41 4.85
C ILE A 119 8.09 16.71 6.07
N THR A 120 7.27 17.43 6.82
CA THR A 120 6.67 16.92 8.06
C THR A 120 5.16 17.09 8.07
N ILE A 121 4.44 16.03 8.42
CA ILE A 121 3.00 16.04 8.69
C ILE A 121 2.81 15.87 10.21
N LYS A 122 2.53 16.98 10.91
CA LYS A 122 2.38 17.02 12.39
C LYS A 122 0.93 16.88 12.85
N ALA A 123 -0.04 17.16 12.00
CA ALA A 123 -1.45 17.11 12.34
C ALA A 123 -2.08 15.79 11.89
N SER A 124 -2.94 15.21 12.74
CA SER A 124 -3.81 14.10 12.35
C SER A 124 -4.82 14.53 11.28
N GLY A 125 -5.31 13.57 10.49
CA GLY A 125 -6.35 13.79 9.48
C GLY A 125 -5.85 14.36 8.14
N VAL A 126 -4.54 14.52 7.96
CA VAL A 126 -3.95 14.94 6.68
C VAL A 126 -3.55 13.70 5.86
N VAL A 127 -3.97 13.64 4.60
CA VAL A 127 -3.62 12.55 3.68
C VAL A 127 -2.73 13.08 2.57
N LEU A 128 -1.55 12.49 2.38
CA LEU A 128 -0.72 12.75 1.21
C LEU A 128 -0.95 11.64 0.17
N ARG A 129 -1.42 12.00 -1.03
CA ARG A 129 -1.80 11.05 -2.08
C ARG A 129 -1.09 11.37 -3.38
N GLY A 130 -0.43 10.38 -3.98
CA GLY A 130 0.17 10.48 -5.32
C GLY A 130 -0.74 9.93 -6.43
N GLU A 131 -0.27 10.05 -7.67
CA GLU A 131 -0.89 9.50 -8.87
C GLU A 131 0.04 8.50 -9.57
N GLY A 132 -0.44 7.26 -9.77
CA GLY A 132 0.34 6.21 -10.42
C GLY A 132 1.38 5.58 -9.50
N MET A 133 1.61 4.27 -9.69
CA MET A 133 2.56 3.47 -8.91
C MET A 133 3.82 3.07 -9.69
N ASN A 134 3.95 3.54 -10.92
CA ASN A 134 5.08 3.26 -11.81
C ASN A 134 6.11 4.40 -11.81
N ASP A 135 7.16 4.23 -12.60
CA ASP A 135 8.25 5.19 -12.81
C ASP A 135 7.84 6.53 -13.45
N ILE A 136 6.61 6.63 -13.94
CA ILE A 136 6.00 7.88 -14.44
C ILE A 136 4.91 8.44 -13.50
N GLY A 137 4.77 7.86 -12.31
CA GLY A 137 3.83 8.30 -11.28
C GLY A 137 4.35 9.52 -10.49
N THR A 138 3.86 9.69 -9.27
CA THR A 138 4.40 10.68 -8.33
C THR A 138 5.68 10.17 -7.70
N ILE A 139 6.80 10.86 -7.95
CA ILE A 139 8.11 10.53 -7.39
C ILE A 139 8.56 11.65 -6.45
N LEU A 140 8.73 11.32 -5.17
CA LEU A 140 9.37 12.19 -4.18
C LEU A 140 10.84 11.81 -4.07
N PHE A 141 11.73 12.69 -4.51
CA PHE A 141 13.17 12.41 -4.59
C PHE A 141 13.95 13.26 -3.59
N GLY A 142 14.41 12.62 -2.51
CA GLY A 142 15.22 13.27 -1.48
C GLY A 142 16.65 13.57 -1.94
N LYS A 143 17.02 14.85 -1.99
CA LYS A 143 18.37 15.36 -2.26
C LYS A 143 19.10 15.80 -0.99
N THR A 144 18.59 15.45 0.19
CA THR A 144 19.22 15.76 1.48
C THR A 144 20.67 15.27 1.55
N PRO A 145 21.62 16.10 2.03
CA PRO A 145 23.01 15.70 2.21
C PRO A 145 23.14 14.44 3.07
N LYS A 146 24.07 13.56 2.70
CA LYS A 146 24.44 12.41 3.53
C LYS A 146 25.02 12.96 4.84
N GLN A 147 24.36 12.71 5.98
CA GLN A 147 24.90 13.10 7.28
C GLN A 147 26.27 12.43 7.47
N THR A 148 27.30 13.24 7.71
CA THR A 148 28.65 12.75 8.00
C THR A 148 28.60 12.00 9.31
N GLN A 149 29.02 10.73 9.27
CA GLN A 149 29.01 9.79 10.40
C GLN A 149 30.00 10.31 11.47
N GLY A 150 29.51 11.09 12.43
CA GLY A 150 30.36 11.69 13.48
C GLY A 150 29.65 12.07 14.78
N SER A 151 28.32 11.94 14.87
CA SER A 151 27.61 12.13 16.15
C SER A 151 27.36 10.77 16.77
N GLN A 152 28.05 10.47 17.86
CA GLN A 152 27.79 9.32 18.73
C GLN A 152 26.38 9.44 19.30
N GLY A 153 25.42 8.89 18.57
CA GLY A 153 24.04 8.82 18.96
C GLY A 153 23.36 7.83 18.04
N ARG A 154 22.43 7.05 18.60
CA ARG A 154 21.55 6.12 17.87
C ARG A 154 20.52 6.89 17.02
N GLY A 155 20.97 7.93 16.31
CA GLY A 155 20.17 8.82 15.48
C GLY A 155 20.13 8.29 14.06
N GLY A 156 19.02 7.65 13.71
CA GLY A 156 18.76 7.21 12.33
C GLY A 156 18.75 8.40 11.37
N ARG A 157 18.97 8.11 10.07
CA ARG A 157 18.83 9.09 8.99
C ARG A 157 17.46 9.77 9.11
N PRO A 158 17.35 11.10 8.98
CA PRO A 158 16.04 11.74 8.93
C PRO A 158 15.24 11.16 7.76
N ALA A 159 14.00 10.76 8.02
CA ALA A 159 13.10 10.29 6.97
C ALA A 159 12.80 11.42 5.99
N LEU A 160 12.61 11.10 4.70
CA LEU A 160 12.21 12.09 3.68
C LEU A 160 10.88 12.75 4.03
N ILE A 161 9.96 11.95 4.59
CA ILE A 161 8.68 12.40 5.13
C ILE A 161 8.63 11.96 6.59
N THR A 162 8.47 12.92 7.49
CA THR A 162 8.26 12.65 8.91
C THR A 162 6.79 12.77 9.25
N ILE A 163 6.18 11.72 9.79
CA ILE A 163 4.80 11.73 10.28
C ILE A 163 4.86 11.76 11.80
N ALA A 164 4.40 12.85 12.40
CA ALA A 164 4.50 13.11 13.84
C ALA A 164 3.15 13.56 14.44
N GLY A 165 2.05 13.02 13.92
CA GLY A 165 0.71 13.25 14.45
C GLY A 165 0.59 12.79 15.90
N SER A 166 -0.08 13.57 16.76
CA SER A 166 -0.32 13.24 18.16
C SER A 166 -1.08 11.92 18.37
N GLU A 167 -1.82 11.46 17.36
CA GLU A 167 -2.57 10.19 17.37
C GLU A 167 -1.89 9.06 16.57
N GLY A 168 -0.76 9.35 15.91
CA GLY A 168 -0.09 8.43 14.96
C GLY A 168 0.95 7.52 15.58
N VAL A 169 1.26 7.69 16.87
CA VAL A 169 2.13 6.81 17.65
C VAL A 169 1.25 6.08 18.66
N LYS A 170 0.76 4.90 18.26
CA LYS A 170 0.29 3.87 19.19
C LYS A 170 1.08 2.61 18.94
#